data_AF-A0A8H7ZMP3-F1
#
_entry.id   AF-A0A8H7ZMP3-F1
#
_cell.length_a   1.000
_cell.length_b   1.000
_cell.length_c   1.000
_cell.angle_alpha   90.00
_cell.angle_beta   90.00
_cell.angle_gamma   90.00
#
_symmetry.space_group_name_H-M   'P 1'
#
loop_
_entity.id
_entity.type
_entity.pdbx_description
1 polymer ?
#
loop_
_entity_poly.entity_id
_entity_poly.type
_entity_poly.pdbx_seq_one_letter_code
_entity_poly.pdbx_strand_id
1 'polypeptide(L)'
;MQEGRRKTRVIPPRPPYPPPFPSPRALADRVSGGRLILRNLGIDDMYFMLESVESISNNILALYGAKISAYTKNDNDLVIDLERETDDGAIYIHTSRPGVSQLSGPQHERRIDSRYLDATQKDTAYRLESYRSLGTVSNTVTTQLRCYFVAKCNFVNPEPTLEQQTDIRQISDRLFLEKASENTLEVYASIIKNVLQRTGPVIEMYETENSRERRVVIGYRRGLTARRAPLSQRSTQTFFSAMSDLYHYYDLYSTRKYVEQFSNGVTVLSVYLNQVANSKAPPIEHSIYQVIKEASLIYCLPTTPLQYLFQTNKLSGSWFPLPKFLEVKIRLSVCVGSLTFVGASICTRAVQEAIYGYVGWIFAQHFLNRLGSEYTTLLNVLDTNNSSHIEVLTKIKKRLRTDTFTREYILDIIKMYPELIKVLYVNFAMTHYINPAESVLGPSLSYQRLQTGHVLTEQELTAQIRKATSNLHEFMVFEAFLTFNRHVLKTNFYQPTKVALSFRLNPAFLPEIEYPNKVYGMFLVIGSEFRGFHLRFRDIARGGIRVIRSRNKEAYSINLRSLFDENYALAATQQRKNKDIPEGGSKGTILLDPM
;
A
#
# COMPACT_ATOMS: atom_id res chain seq x y z
N MET A 1 35.97 84.39 -22.79
CA MET A 1 34.92 85.39 -22.54
C MET A 1 33.71 85.04 -23.40
N GLN A 2 32.51 85.10 -22.78
CA GLN A 2 31.15 85.05 -23.36
C GLN A 2 30.72 83.73 -24.05
N GLU A 3 29.53 83.17 -23.86
CA GLU A 3 28.28 83.62 -23.22
C GLU A 3 27.42 82.39 -22.84
N GLY A 4 26.66 82.48 -21.76
CA GLY A 4 25.81 81.39 -21.27
C GLY A 4 24.49 81.24 -22.06
N ARG A 5 24.12 80.00 -22.42
CA ARG A 5 22.77 79.63 -22.85
C ARG A 5 22.23 78.47 -22.02
N ARG A 6 21.13 78.74 -21.31
CA ARG A 6 20.26 77.77 -20.63
C ARG A 6 19.77 76.71 -21.63
N LYS A 7 19.97 75.42 -21.34
CA LYS A 7 19.28 74.30 -22.00
C LYS A 7 18.05 73.91 -21.18
N THR A 8 16.87 74.23 -21.68
CA THR A 8 15.58 73.66 -21.26
C THR A 8 15.55 72.18 -21.64
N ARG A 9 15.32 71.30 -20.66
CA ARG A 9 15.19 69.86 -20.82
C ARG A 9 13.79 69.55 -21.39
N VAL A 10 13.71 69.00 -22.60
CA VAL A 10 12.47 68.47 -23.17
C VAL A 10 12.15 67.13 -22.48
N ILE A 11 10.97 67.00 -21.90
CA ILE A 11 10.46 65.77 -21.28
C ILE A 11 9.77 64.93 -22.37
N PRO A 12 10.08 63.63 -22.53
CA PRO A 12 9.38 62.76 -23.49
C PRO A 12 7.95 62.42 -23.00
N PRO A 13 7.00 62.12 -23.91
CA PRO A 13 5.62 61.83 -23.54
C PRO A 13 5.50 60.53 -22.72
N ARG A 14 4.57 60.51 -21.75
CA ARG A 14 4.26 59.31 -20.95
C ARG A 14 3.73 58.20 -21.86
N PRO A 15 4.09 56.92 -21.62
CA PRO A 15 3.46 55.80 -22.31
C PRO A 15 1.96 55.73 -21.94
N PRO A 16 1.10 55.23 -22.85
CA PRO A 16 -0.32 55.08 -22.57
C PRO A 16 -0.56 54.07 -21.44
N TYR A 17 -1.55 54.34 -20.60
CA TYR A 17 -2.00 53.40 -19.57
C TYR A 17 -2.39 52.05 -20.21
N PRO A 18 -2.11 50.91 -19.56
CA PRO A 18 -2.65 49.63 -20.00
C PRO A 18 -4.19 49.69 -19.97
N PRO A 19 -4.89 49.03 -20.90
CA PRO A 19 -6.35 49.02 -20.91
C PRO A 19 -6.88 48.38 -19.62
N PRO A 20 -8.07 48.79 -19.13
CA PRO A 20 -8.67 48.18 -17.95
C PRO A 20 -8.94 46.68 -18.20
N PHE A 21 -8.79 45.87 -17.14
CA PHE A 21 -9.07 44.44 -17.19
C PHE A 21 -10.48 44.17 -17.76
N PRO A 22 -10.64 43.22 -18.69
CA PRO A 22 -11.95 42.86 -19.21
C PRO A 22 -12.85 42.35 -18.07
N SER A 23 -14.14 42.68 -18.14
CA SER A 23 -15.12 42.21 -17.16
C SER A 23 -15.22 40.67 -17.20
N PRO A 24 -15.61 40.01 -16.09
CA PRO A 24 -15.78 38.55 -16.05
C PRO A 24 -16.68 37.99 -17.17
N ARG A 25 -17.67 38.77 -17.63
CA ARG A 25 -18.50 38.43 -18.80
C ARG A 25 -17.73 38.43 -20.13
N ALA A 26 -16.77 39.33 -20.32
CA ALA A 26 -15.96 39.39 -21.54
C ALA A 26 -14.89 38.27 -21.63
N LEU A 27 -14.53 37.65 -20.49
CA LEU A 27 -13.73 36.41 -20.48
C LEU A 27 -14.57 35.17 -20.82
N ALA A 28 -15.85 35.15 -20.47
CA ALA A 28 -16.77 34.05 -20.77
C ALA A 28 -17.05 33.92 -22.28
N ASP A 29 -17.04 35.00 -23.06
CA ASP A 29 -17.16 34.91 -24.53
C ASP A 29 -15.86 34.45 -25.23
N ARG A 30 -14.73 34.36 -24.49
CA ARG A 30 -13.46 33.77 -24.96
C ARG A 30 -13.25 32.33 -24.50
N VAL A 31 -14.32 31.60 -24.18
CA VAL A 31 -14.28 30.17 -23.79
C VAL A 31 -13.56 29.27 -24.81
N SER A 32 -13.51 29.66 -26.08
CA SER A 32 -12.73 28.98 -27.13
C SER A 32 -11.22 28.97 -26.85
N GLY A 33 -10.66 30.08 -26.34
CA GLY A 33 -9.24 30.19 -25.98
C GLY A 33 -8.90 29.51 -24.65
N GLY A 34 -9.84 29.54 -23.70
CA GLY A 34 -9.73 28.81 -22.44
C GLY A 34 -9.73 27.29 -22.62
N ARG A 35 -10.62 26.77 -23.47
CA ARG A 35 -10.61 25.37 -23.93
C ARG A 35 -9.29 25.00 -24.59
N LEU A 36 -8.72 25.88 -25.41
CA LEU A 36 -7.46 25.62 -26.10
C LEU A 36 -6.29 25.45 -25.14
N ILE A 37 -6.19 26.25 -24.07
CA ILE A 37 -5.09 26.17 -23.09
C ILE A 37 -5.14 24.84 -22.32
N LEU A 38 -6.32 24.47 -21.83
CA LEU A 38 -6.51 23.24 -21.08
C LEU A 38 -6.43 22.00 -21.99
N ARG A 39 -6.85 22.09 -23.27
CA ARG A 39 -6.59 21.05 -24.30
C ARG A 39 -5.12 20.93 -24.68
N ASN A 40 -4.37 22.04 -24.73
CA ASN A 40 -2.92 22.02 -24.96
C ASN A 40 -2.17 21.40 -23.76
N LEU A 41 -2.75 21.48 -22.56
CA LEU A 41 -2.31 20.73 -21.39
C LEU A 41 -2.75 19.25 -21.46
N GLY A 42 -3.50 18.82 -22.48
CA GLY A 42 -3.96 17.45 -22.64
C GLY A 42 -4.99 17.02 -21.59
N ILE A 43 -5.74 17.97 -21.03
CA ILE A 43 -6.87 17.66 -20.14
C ILE A 43 -8.01 17.10 -20.99
N ASP A 44 -8.54 15.96 -20.56
CA ASP A 44 -9.55 15.19 -21.27
C ASP A 44 -10.82 16.00 -21.53
N ASP A 45 -11.42 15.82 -22.71
CA ASP A 45 -12.63 16.53 -23.13
C ASP A 45 -13.80 16.32 -22.14
N MET A 46 -13.79 15.20 -21.40
CA MET A 46 -14.75 14.88 -20.35
C MET A 46 -14.83 15.92 -19.23
N TYR A 47 -13.70 16.57 -18.87
CA TYR A 47 -13.67 17.65 -17.89
C TYR A 47 -14.53 18.84 -18.32
N PHE A 48 -14.42 19.26 -19.59
CA PHE A 48 -15.18 20.41 -20.10
C PHE A 48 -16.67 20.12 -20.32
N MET A 49 -17.05 18.85 -20.29
CA MET A 49 -18.45 18.43 -20.34
C MET A 49 -19.08 18.40 -18.94
N LEU A 50 -18.30 18.15 -17.89
CA LEU A 50 -18.79 18.03 -16.51
C LEU A 50 -18.81 19.35 -15.76
N GLU A 51 -17.87 20.25 -16.06
CA GLU A 51 -17.68 21.48 -15.28
C GLU A 51 -18.45 22.67 -15.85
N SER A 52 -18.92 23.54 -14.94
CA SER A 52 -19.54 24.79 -15.36
C SER A 52 -18.52 25.73 -16.00
N VAL A 53 -19.00 26.58 -16.92
CA VAL A 53 -18.17 27.58 -17.60
C VAL A 53 -17.45 28.50 -16.60
N GLU A 54 -18.11 28.84 -15.51
CA GLU A 54 -17.53 29.62 -14.40
C GLU A 54 -16.38 28.88 -13.72
N SER A 55 -16.56 27.59 -13.42
CA SER A 55 -15.53 26.75 -12.79
C SER A 55 -14.29 26.61 -13.67
N ILE A 56 -14.51 26.37 -14.97
CA ILE A 56 -13.45 26.33 -15.98
C ILE A 56 -12.72 27.68 -16.04
N SER A 57 -13.46 28.79 -16.02
CA SER A 57 -12.90 30.14 -16.08
C SER A 57 -12.05 30.46 -14.85
N ASN A 58 -12.52 30.11 -13.65
CA ASN A 58 -11.78 30.26 -12.40
C ASN A 58 -10.48 29.42 -12.41
N ASN A 59 -10.54 28.18 -12.90
CA ASN A 59 -9.37 27.31 -13.03
C ASN A 59 -8.33 27.92 -13.99
N ILE A 60 -8.77 28.48 -15.13
CA ILE A 60 -7.90 29.17 -16.08
C ILE A 60 -7.26 30.41 -15.44
N LEU A 61 -8.06 31.25 -14.76
CA LEU A 61 -7.57 32.44 -14.06
C LEU A 61 -6.51 32.08 -13.02
N ALA A 62 -6.73 31.00 -12.28
CA ALA A 62 -5.79 30.55 -11.27
C ALA A 62 -4.49 30.00 -11.87
N LEU A 63 -4.55 29.30 -13.00
CA LEU A 63 -3.35 28.90 -13.77
C LEU A 63 -2.54 30.13 -14.23
N TYR A 64 -3.20 31.16 -14.75
CA TYR A 64 -2.54 32.41 -15.13
C TYR A 64 -1.95 33.14 -13.92
N GLY A 65 -2.68 33.19 -12.80
CA GLY A 65 -2.21 33.76 -11.55
C GLY A 65 -0.95 33.07 -11.02
N ALA A 66 -0.93 31.74 -11.04
CA ALA A 66 0.24 30.96 -10.66
C ALA A 66 1.44 31.25 -11.57
N LYS A 67 1.23 31.34 -12.90
CA LYS A 67 2.27 31.68 -13.87
C LYS A 67 2.88 33.07 -13.62
N ILE A 68 2.04 34.06 -13.34
CA ILE A 68 2.49 35.42 -12.99
C ILE A 68 3.27 35.39 -11.67
N SER A 69 2.77 34.66 -10.66
CA SER A 69 3.44 34.55 -9.36
C SER A 69 4.84 33.93 -9.47
N ALA A 70 4.99 32.84 -10.22
CA ALA A 70 6.28 32.21 -10.47
C ALA A 70 7.26 33.17 -11.16
N TYR A 71 6.78 33.89 -12.19
CA TYR A 71 7.57 34.91 -12.88
C TYR A 71 8.03 36.03 -11.94
N THR A 72 7.15 36.52 -11.06
CA THR A 72 7.51 37.59 -10.10
C THR A 72 8.49 37.15 -9.03
N LYS A 73 8.50 35.87 -8.66
CA LYS A 73 9.39 35.32 -7.64
C LYS A 73 10.76 34.90 -8.19
N ASN A 74 10.98 34.98 -9.51
CA ASN A 74 12.14 34.41 -10.18
C ASN A 74 12.31 32.91 -9.87
N ASP A 75 11.19 32.24 -9.58
CA ASP A 75 11.17 30.85 -9.21
C ASP A 75 11.17 30.02 -10.49
N ASN A 76 12.14 29.11 -10.62
CA ASN A 76 12.18 28.20 -11.76
C ASN A 76 11.12 27.10 -11.64
N ASP A 77 10.53 26.91 -10.45
CA ASP A 77 9.46 25.96 -10.21
C ASP A 77 8.09 26.67 -10.27
N LEU A 78 7.34 26.43 -11.35
CA LEU A 78 5.93 26.80 -11.40
C LEU A 78 5.14 25.82 -10.52
N VAL A 79 4.78 26.28 -9.32
CA VAL A 79 3.91 25.53 -8.39
C VAL A 79 2.47 25.96 -8.61
N ILE A 80 1.63 25.01 -8.98
CA ILE A 80 0.18 25.18 -9.08
C ILE A 80 -0.43 24.25 -8.05
N ASP A 81 -1.33 24.79 -7.24
CA ASP A 81 -2.14 24.04 -6.28
C ASP A 81 -3.51 24.71 -6.20
N LEU A 82 -4.50 24.08 -6.82
CA LEU A 82 -5.88 24.53 -6.86
C LEU A 82 -6.75 23.44 -6.27
N GLU A 83 -7.57 23.82 -5.30
CA GLU A 83 -8.53 22.93 -4.69
C GLU A 83 -9.90 23.58 -4.64
N ARG A 84 -10.93 22.78 -4.91
CA ARG A 84 -12.32 23.12 -4.68
C ARG A 84 -13.01 21.89 -4.14
N GLU A 85 -13.61 22.02 -2.97
CA GLU A 85 -14.39 20.95 -2.35
C GLU A 85 -15.83 21.45 -2.17
N THR A 86 -16.78 20.56 -2.41
CA THR A 86 -18.22 20.75 -2.25
C THR A 86 -18.81 19.52 -1.59
N ASP A 87 -20.07 19.58 -1.15
CA ASP A 87 -20.72 18.44 -0.51
C ASP A 87 -20.87 17.22 -1.46
N ASP A 88 -20.97 17.48 -2.77
CA ASP A 88 -21.21 16.45 -3.80
C ASP A 88 -19.95 16.08 -4.59
N GLY A 89 -18.78 16.67 -4.31
CA GLY A 89 -17.56 16.39 -5.07
C GLY A 89 -16.39 17.34 -4.79
N ALA A 90 -15.27 17.07 -5.46
CA ALA A 90 -14.06 17.88 -5.33
C ALA A 90 -13.22 17.91 -6.60
N ILE A 91 -12.49 18.99 -6.78
CA ILE A 91 -11.53 19.21 -7.84
C ILE A 91 -10.18 19.53 -7.19
N TYR A 92 -9.15 18.80 -7.57
CA TYR A 92 -7.77 19.10 -7.20
C TYR A 92 -6.93 19.20 -8.46
N ILE A 93 -6.26 20.32 -8.69
CA ILE A 93 -5.34 20.53 -9.80
C ILE A 93 -4.01 21.00 -9.22
N HIS A 94 -2.97 20.19 -9.38
CA HIS A 94 -1.67 20.54 -8.83
C HIS A 94 -0.52 20.13 -9.74
N THR A 95 0.63 20.77 -9.56
CA THR A 95 1.88 20.35 -10.19
C THR A 95 2.44 19.10 -9.52
N SER A 96 2.84 18.11 -10.31
CA SER A 96 3.48 16.88 -9.83
C SER A 96 4.52 16.35 -10.82
N ARG A 97 5.55 15.68 -10.29
CA ARG A 97 6.52 14.96 -11.11
C ARG A 97 6.02 13.53 -11.40
N PRO A 98 6.04 13.06 -12.66
CA PRO A 98 5.70 11.69 -12.98
C PRO A 98 6.61 10.68 -12.27
N GLY A 99 6.05 9.60 -11.73
CA GLY A 99 6.83 8.52 -11.15
C GLY A 99 7.36 8.78 -9.74
N VAL A 100 6.95 9.87 -9.09
CA VAL A 100 7.45 10.26 -7.77
C VAL A 100 6.31 10.33 -6.77
N SER A 101 6.43 9.58 -5.67
CA SER A 101 5.50 9.66 -4.55
C SER A 101 5.73 10.93 -3.73
N GLN A 102 4.61 11.55 -3.33
CA GLN A 102 4.63 12.74 -2.51
C GLN A 102 4.65 12.34 -1.02
N LEU A 103 5.72 12.69 -0.31
CA LEU A 103 5.89 12.36 1.12
C LEU A 103 5.32 13.41 2.07
N SER A 104 5.25 14.67 1.62
CA SER A 104 4.80 15.82 2.40
C SER A 104 3.97 16.78 1.54
N GLY A 105 3.24 17.69 2.19
CA GLY A 105 2.34 18.63 1.51
C GLY A 105 0.88 18.17 1.52
N PRO A 106 0.05 18.60 0.55
CA PRO A 106 -1.40 18.47 0.62
C PRO A 106 -1.93 17.04 0.52
N GLN A 107 -1.12 16.06 0.08
CA GLN A 107 -1.47 14.62 0.09
C GLN A 107 -2.85 14.34 -0.55
N HIS A 108 -3.11 14.92 -1.72
CA HIS A 108 -4.45 14.92 -2.34
C HIS A 108 -5.06 13.53 -2.48
N GLU A 109 -4.32 12.52 -2.92
CA GLU A 109 -4.87 11.16 -3.07
C GLU A 109 -5.27 10.54 -1.72
N ARG A 110 -4.53 10.80 -0.63
CA ARG A 110 -4.90 10.34 0.71
C ARG A 110 -6.13 11.08 1.26
N ARG A 111 -6.25 12.38 0.94
CA ARG A 111 -7.47 13.15 1.23
C ARG A 111 -8.67 12.58 0.46
N ILE A 112 -8.47 12.24 -0.81
CA ILE A 112 -9.52 11.64 -1.64
C ILE A 112 -9.96 10.29 -1.07
N ASP A 113 -9.00 9.44 -0.70
CA ASP A 113 -9.26 8.17 -0.03
C ASP A 113 -10.10 8.38 1.23
N SER A 114 -9.57 9.14 2.19
CA SER A 114 -10.22 9.33 3.49
C SER A 114 -11.59 10.03 3.44
N ARG A 115 -11.82 10.95 2.48
CA ARG A 115 -13.08 11.72 2.41
C ARG A 115 -14.14 11.12 1.50
N TYR A 116 -13.74 10.42 0.43
CA TYR A 116 -14.68 10.00 -0.61
C TYR A 116 -14.65 8.50 -0.88
N LEU A 117 -13.47 7.89 -1.04
CA LEU A 117 -13.39 6.48 -1.44
C LEU A 117 -13.57 5.52 -0.25
N ASP A 118 -13.02 5.86 0.91
CA ASP A 118 -13.07 5.08 2.15
C ASP A 118 -14.28 5.44 3.02
N ALA A 119 -14.59 6.74 3.13
CA ALA A 119 -15.69 7.26 3.92
C ALA A 119 -17.02 7.13 3.17
N THR A 120 -17.55 5.92 3.11
CA THR A 120 -18.85 5.69 2.50
C THR A 120 -19.87 5.27 3.54
N GLN A 121 -20.74 6.22 3.87
CA GLN A 121 -22.01 5.93 4.53
C GLN A 121 -22.87 5.13 3.56
N LYS A 122 -23.86 4.39 4.08
CA LYS A 122 -24.68 3.42 3.33
C LYS A 122 -25.22 3.96 1.98
N ASP A 123 -25.43 5.27 1.87
CA ASP A 123 -26.08 5.92 0.72
C ASP A 123 -25.17 6.85 -0.10
N THR A 124 -23.86 6.91 0.20
CA THR A 124 -22.92 7.74 -0.56
C THR A 124 -21.90 6.88 -1.31
N ALA A 125 -21.75 7.17 -2.59
CA ALA A 125 -20.73 6.59 -3.44
C ALA A 125 -20.17 7.70 -4.33
N TYR A 126 -18.89 7.59 -4.65
CA TYR A 126 -18.19 8.58 -5.45
C TYR A 126 -17.46 7.91 -6.60
N ARG A 127 -17.41 8.62 -7.72
CA ARG A 127 -16.53 8.33 -8.83
C ARG A 127 -15.37 9.32 -8.85
N LEU A 128 -14.21 8.85 -9.30
CA LEU A 128 -13.01 9.65 -9.44
C LEU A 128 -12.46 9.50 -10.84
N GLU A 129 -12.19 10.62 -11.48
CA GLU A 129 -11.43 10.70 -12.72
C GLU A 129 -10.15 11.47 -12.45
N SER A 130 -9.03 11.00 -12.97
CA SER A 130 -7.75 11.68 -12.80
C SER A 130 -6.95 11.67 -14.07
N TYR A 131 -6.36 12.81 -14.39
CA TYR A 131 -5.64 13.05 -15.64
C TYR A 131 -4.30 13.73 -15.37
N ARG A 132 -3.30 13.35 -16.14
CA ARG A 132 -1.98 13.98 -16.17
C ARG A 132 -1.77 14.65 -17.52
N SER A 133 -1.24 15.87 -17.49
CA SER A 133 -0.95 16.60 -18.72
C SER A 133 0.13 15.90 -19.55
N LEU A 134 -0.02 15.89 -20.88
CA LEU A 134 0.98 15.33 -21.79
C LEU A 134 2.25 16.20 -21.85
N GLY A 135 2.07 17.52 -21.82
CA GLY A 135 3.15 18.51 -21.78
C GLY A 135 3.55 18.91 -20.36
N THR A 136 4.74 19.49 -20.23
CA THR A 136 5.16 20.18 -19.00
C THR A 136 4.53 21.56 -18.93
N VAL A 137 4.34 22.10 -17.72
CA VAL A 137 3.65 23.39 -17.55
C VAL A 137 4.44 24.57 -18.14
N SER A 138 5.73 24.37 -18.39
CA SER A 138 6.62 25.26 -19.14
C SER A 138 7.73 24.43 -19.79
N ASN A 139 8.28 24.90 -20.93
CA ASN A 139 9.42 24.28 -21.61
C ASN A 139 10.69 24.18 -20.75
N THR A 140 10.74 24.92 -19.64
CA THR A 140 11.85 24.96 -18.68
C THR A 140 11.68 24.06 -17.46
N VAL A 141 10.50 23.44 -17.26
CA VAL A 141 10.15 22.74 -16.02
C VAL A 141 9.79 21.29 -16.32
N THR A 142 10.20 20.35 -15.47
CA THR A 142 9.90 18.90 -15.62
C THR A 142 8.59 18.47 -14.95
N THR A 143 7.84 19.42 -14.38
CA THR A 143 6.57 19.15 -13.70
C THR A 143 5.41 19.14 -14.69
N GLN A 144 4.47 18.23 -14.45
CA GLN A 144 3.22 18.11 -15.19
C GLN A 144 2.05 18.45 -14.27
N LEU A 145 0.94 18.86 -14.85
CA LEU A 145 -0.29 19.03 -14.09
C LEU A 145 -0.94 17.68 -13.84
N ARG A 146 -1.44 17.53 -12.63
CA ARG A 146 -2.27 16.41 -12.21
C ARG A 146 -3.61 16.96 -11.75
N CYS A 147 -4.67 16.43 -12.35
CA CYS A 147 -6.03 16.81 -12.05
C CYS A 147 -6.76 15.60 -11.46
N TYR A 148 -7.60 15.84 -10.45
CA TYR A 148 -8.53 14.89 -9.87
C TYR A 148 -9.92 15.52 -9.85
N PHE A 149 -10.91 14.77 -10.30
CA PHE A 149 -12.31 15.15 -10.34
C PHE A 149 -13.11 14.07 -9.61
N VAL A 150 -13.61 14.42 -8.43
CA VAL A 150 -14.44 13.55 -7.61
C VAL A 150 -15.88 14.02 -7.73
N ALA A 151 -16.79 13.11 -8.05
CA ALA A 151 -18.21 13.40 -8.13
C ALA A 151 -19.01 12.30 -7.43
N LYS A 152 -20.10 12.68 -6.77
CA LYS A 152 -21.05 11.73 -6.18
C LYS A 152 -21.78 10.96 -7.27
N CYS A 153 -21.93 9.65 -7.09
CA CYS A 153 -22.61 8.78 -8.04
C CYS A 153 -24.12 9.02 -8.05
N ASN A 154 -24.72 8.99 -9.24
CA ASN A 154 -26.14 8.94 -9.51
C ASN A 154 -26.48 7.64 -10.24
N PHE A 155 -26.82 6.60 -9.47
CA PHE A 155 -27.04 5.26 -10.00
C PHE A 155 -28.32 5.14 -10.83
N VAL A 156 -28.31 4.25 -11.82
CA VAL A 156 -29.53 3.82 -12.53
C VAL A 156 -30.46 3.11 -11.55
N ASN A 157 -29.95 2.09 -10.85
CA ASN A 157 -30.64 1.37 -9.78
C ASN A 157 -29.79 1.39 -8.49
N PRO A 158 -30.15 2.21 -7.47
CA PRO A 158 -29.44 2.27 -6.20
C PRO A 158 -29.53 0.98 -5.35
N GLU A 159 -30.58 0.17 -5.51
CA GLU A 159 -30.81 -1.05 -4.72
C GLU A 159 -31.10 -2.25 -5.65
N PRO A 160 -30.08 -2.77 -6.35
CA PRO A 160 -30.26 -3.87 -7.29
C PRO A 160 -30.60 -5.20 -6.59
N THR A 161 -31.55 -5.94 -7.16
CA THR A 161 -31.85 -7.33 -6.75
C THR A 161 -30.67 -8.27 -7.05
N LEU A 162 -30.63 -9.46 -6.45
CA LEU A 162 -29.52 -10.42 -6.64
C LEU A 162 -29.23 -10.76 -8.11
N GLU A 163 -30.27 -10.84 -8.96
CA GLU A 163 -30.14 -11.12 -10.39
C GLU A 163 -29.61 -9.90 -11.16
N GLN A 164 -29.94 -8.69 -10.71
CA GLN A 164 -29.51 -7.43 -11.33
C GLN A 164 -28.10 -7.00 -10.91
N GLN A 165 -27.55 -7.57 -9.83
CA GLN A 165 -26.22 -7.20 -9.31
C GLN A 165 -25.07 -7.44 -10.28
N THR A 166 -25.25 -8.27 -11.32
CA THR A 166 -24.25 -8.51 -12.36
C THR A 166 -24.44 -7.67 -13.62
N ASP A 167 -25.59 -7.01 -13.77
CA ASP A 167 -25.86 -6.18 -14.95
C ASP A 167 -25.30 -4.78 -14.76
N ILE A 168 -24.19 -4.49 -15.45
CA ILE A 168 -23.51 -3.20 -15.40
C ILE A 168 -24.45 -2.04 -15.75
N ARG A 169 -25.42 -2.23 -16.65
CA ARG A 169 -26.35 -1.16 -17.07
C ARG A 169 -27.36 -0.80 -15.98
N GLN A 170 -27.55 -1.65 -14.97
CA GLN A 170 -28.42 -1.39 -13.83
C GLN A 170 -27.66 -0.75 -12.66
N ILE A 171 -26.44 -1.20 -12.41
CA ILE A 171 -25.70 -0.85 -11.18
C ILE A 171 -24.77 0.36 -11.33
N SER A 172 -24.54 0.82 -12.55
CA SER A 172 -23.66 1.94 -12.87
C SER A 172 -24.27 3.31 -12.58
N ASP A 173 -23.38 4.28 -12.43
CA ASP A 173 -23.68 5.70 -12.55
C ASP A 173 -24.17 6.03 -13.98
N ARG A 174 -25.16 6.93 -14.08
CA ARG A 174 -25.74 7.33 -15.37
C ARG A 174 -24.73 7.98 -16.31
N LEU A 175 -23.92 8.91 -15.79
CA LEU A 175 -22.90 9.60 -16.59
C LEU A 175 -21.77 8.67 -17.02
N PHE A 176 -21.45 7.65 -16.20
CA PHE A 176 -20.51 6.61 -16.61
C PHE A 176 -21.05 5.82 -17.81
N LEU A 177 -22.31 5.38 -17.79
CA LEU A 177 -22.91 4.61 -18.90
C LEU A 177 -23.00 5.40 -20.20
N GLU A 178 -23.26 6.71 -20.11
CA GLU A 178 -23.31 7.58 -21.29
C GLU A 178 -21.95 7.76 -21.97
N LYS A 179 -20.85 7.63 -21.21
CA LYS A 179 -19.50 7.98 -21.68
C LYS A 179 -18.57 6.79 -21.89
N ALA A 180 -18.81 5.69 -21.17
CA ALA A 180 -17.97 4.51 -21.27
C ALA A 180 -18.12 3.87 -22.66
N SER A 181 -17.00 3.45 -23.25
CA SER A 181 -17.02 2.65 -24.47
C SER A 181 -17.60 1.26 -24.19
N GLU A 182 -18.20 0.62 -25.20
CA GLU A 182 -18.72 -0.75 -25.06
C GLU A 182 -17.63 -1.73 -24.59
N ASN A 183 -16.40 -1.62 -25.11
CA ASN A 183 -15.26 -2.41 -24.61
C ASN A 183 -15.00 -2.18 -23.10
N THR A 184 -15.11 -0.94 -22.61
CA THR A 184 -14.95 -0.68 -21.17
C THR A 184 -16.09 -1.27 -20.35
N LEU A 185 -17.33 -1.23 -20.86
CA LEU A 185 -18.47 -1.86 -20.21
C LEU A 185 -18.30 -3.39 -20.13
N GLU A 186 -17.84 -4.03 -21.20
CA GLU A 186 -17.57 -5.48 -21.23
C GLU A 186 -16.48 -5.88 -20.23
N VAL A 187 -15.35 -5.17 -20.23
CA VAL A 187 -14.26 -5.39 -19.27
C VAL A 187 -14.76 -5.23 -17.83
N TYR A 188 -15.47 -4.14 -17.53
CA TYR A 188 -15.96 -3.89 -16.18
C TYR A 188 -17.03 -4.92 -15.76
N ALA A 189 -17.92 -5.32 -16.66
CA ALA A 189 -18.92 -6.36 -16.39
C ALA A 189 -18.27 -7.71 -16.05
N SER A 190 -17.23 -8.10 -16.81
CA SER A 190 -16.44 -9.31 -16.53
C SER A 190 -15.78 -9.24 -15.14
N ILE A 191 -15.12 -8.13 -14.83
CA ILE A 191 -14.50 -7.87 -13.53
C ILE A 191 -15.53 -7.95 -12.40
N ILE A 192 -16.66 -7.27 -12.52
CA ILE A 192 -17.73 -7.26 -11.51
C ILE A 192 -18.25 -8.67 -11.26
N LYS A 193 -18.56 -9.44 -12.32
CA LYS A 193 -18.99 -10.84 -12.21
C LYS A 193 -17.96 -11.67 -11.44
N ASN A 194 -16.68 -11.49 -11.76
CA ASN A 194 -15.58 -12.17 -11.11
C ASN A 194 -15.43 -11.79 -9.62
N VAL A 195 -15.61 -10.52 -9.27
CA VAL A 195 -15.59 -10.01 -7.88
C VAL A 195 -16.75 -10.59 -7.06
N LEU A 196 -17.90 -10.83 -7.69
CA LEU A 196 -19.05 -11.45 -7.02
C LEU A 196 -18.88 -12.95 -6.78
N GLN A 197 -17.95 -13.62 -7.46
CA GLN A 197 -17.68 -15.04 -7.29
C GLN A 197 -16.52 -15.35 -6.33
N ARG A 198 -15.58 -14.42 -6.14
CA ARG A 198 -14.38 -14.62 -5.31
C ARG A 198 -14.28 -13.62 -4.16
N THR A 199 -13.51 -13.96 -3.12
CA THR A 199 -13.39 -13.12 -1.91
C THR A 199 -12.30 -12.03 -2.04
N GLY A 200 -11.24 -12.29 -2.81
CA GLY A 200 -10.12 -11.36 -3.03
C GLY A 200 -10.33 -10.41 -4.22
N PRO A 201 -9.39 -9.48 -4.47
CA PRO A 201 -9.47 -8.58 -5.61
C PRO A 201 -9.31 -9.36 -6.92
N VAL A 202 -9.92 -8.83 -7.98
CA VAL A 202 -9.73 -9.25 -9.37
C VAL A 202 -8.79 -8.25 -10.00
N ILE A 203 -7.63 -8.70 -10.47
CA ILE A 203 -6.64 -7.82 -11.09
C ILE A 203 -6.35 -8.37 -12.48
N GLU A 204 -6.63 -7.56 -13.50
CA GLU A 204 -6.41 -7.91 -14.89
C GLU A 204 -5.65 -6.79 -15.62
N MET A 205 -4.93 -7.15 -16.67
CA MET A 205 -4.12 -6.24 -17.46
C MET A 205 -4.51 -6.35 -18.92
N TYR A 206 -4.66 -5.19 -19.55
CA TYR A 206 -5.06 -5.02 -20.92
C TYR A 206 -4.03 -4.14 -21.64
N GLU A 207 -3.72 -4.48 -22.88
CA GLU A 207 -2.88 -3.67 -23.74
C GLU A 207 -3.70 -2.52 -24.34
N THR A 208 -3.12 -1.32 -24.40
CA THR A 208 -3.73 -0.19 -25.09
C THR A 208 -3.30 -0.22 -26.56
N GLU A 209 -4.26 -0.10 -27.48
CA GLU A 209 -3.98 -0.07 -28.92
C GLU A 209 -2.96 1.02 -29.29
N ASN A 210 -2.00 0.66 -30.15
CA ASN A 210 -0.97 1.55 -30.68
C ASN A 210 -0.14 2.31 -29.63
N SER A 211 -0.06 1.80 -28.39
CA SER A 211 0.69 2.42 -27.31
C SER A 211 1.45 1.39 -26.49
N ARG A 212 2.59 1.82 -25.92
CA ARG A 212 3.29 1.05 -24.86
C ARG A 212 2.61 1.18 -23.50
N GLU A 213 1.58 2.01 -23.40
CA GLU A 213 0.73 2.10 -22.21
C GLU A 213 0.06 0.74 -21.90
N ARG A 214 -0.07 0.45 -20.62
CA ARG A 214 -0.74 -0.75 -20.11
C ARG A 214 -1.88 -0.34 -19.18
N ARG A 215 -3.07 -0.90 -19.39
CA ARG A 215 -4.25 -0.67 -18.55
C ARG A 215 -4.35 -1.77 -17.51
N VAL A 216 -4.23 -1.42 -16.24
CA VAL A 216 -4.45 -2.34 -15.12
C VAL A 216 -5.83 -2.05 -14.53
N VAL A 217 -6.70 -3.06 -14.48
CA VAL A 217 -8.07 -2.97 -13.97
C VAL A 217 -8.17 -3.84 -12.72
N ILE A 218 -8.61 -3.24 -11.62
CA ILE A 218 -8.71 -3.85 -10.30
C ILE A 218 -10.14 -3.74 -9.79
N GLY A 219 -10.85 -4.87 -9.70
CA GLY A 219 -12.16 -4.96 -9.10
C GLY A 219 -12.09 -5.52 -7.68
N TYR A 220 -12.86 -4.94 -6.76
CA TYR A 220 -12.97 -5.47 -5.40
C TYR A 220 -14.30 -5.07 -4.77
N ARG A 221 -14.70 -5.80 -3.71
CA ARG A 221 -15.89 -5.45 -2.93
C ARG A 221 -15.56 -4.33 -1.97
N ARG A 222 -16.34 -3.25 -2.02
CA ARG A 222 -16.30 -2.15 -1.06
C ARG A 222 -16.82 -2.63 0.29
N GLY A 223 -16.20 -2.15 1.37
CA GLY A 223 -16.72 -2.32 2.72
C GLY A 223 -17.97 -1.50 2.95
N LEU A 224 -19.12 -2.01 2.53
CA LEU A 224 -20.39 -1.36 2.82
C LEU A 224 -20.58 -1.26 4.34
N THR A 225 -20.78 -0.04 4.84
CA THR A 225 -21.22 0.23 6.21
C THR A 225 -22.70 -0.13 6.42
N ALA A 226 -23.16 -1.26 5.88
CA ALA A 226 -24.49 -1.77 6.19
C ALA A 226 -24.44 -2.45 7.57
N ARG A 227 -25.43 -2.19 8.43
CA ARG A 227 -25.66 -2.88 9.72
C ARG A 227 -25.71 -4.42 9.64
N ARG A 228 -25.58 -5.03 8.46
CA ARG A 228 -25.63 -6.48 8.19
C ARG A 228 -24.56 -7.01 7.22
N ALA A 229 -23.65 -6.18 6.69
CA ALA A 229 -22.50 -6.71 5.93
C ALA A 229 -21.44 -7.23 6.92
N PRO A 230 -20.83 -8.41 6.69
CA PRO A 230 -19.78 -8.94 7.57
C PRO A 230 -18.65 -7.91 7.72
N LEU A 231 -18.16 -7.75 8.96
CA LEU A 231 -17.10 -6.82 9.35
C LEU A 231 -15.76 -7.00 8.58
N SER A 232 -15.66 -8.01 7.71
CA SER A 232 -14.48 -8.37 6.92
C SER A 232 -14.31 -7.60 5.61
N GLN A 233 -15.11 -6.56 5.34
CA GLN A 233 -15.11 -5.87 4.03
C GLN A 233 -14.55 -4.45 4.01
N ARG A 234 -14.16 -3.84 5.15
CA ARG A 234 -13.53 -2.51 5.16
C ARG A 234 -12.03 -2.53 4.80
N SER A 235 -11.57 -3.57 4.08
CA SER A 235 -10.15 -3.90 3.92
C SER A 235 -9.34 -3.02 2.97
N THR A 236 -9.94 -1.98 2.39
CA THR A 236 -9.35 -1.21 1.28
C THR A 236 -9.09 0.25 1.60
N GLN A 237 -9.06 0.62 2.89
CA GLN A 237 -8.73 1.99 3.28
C GLN A 237 -7.41 2.41 2.64
N THR A 238 -7.39 3.59 2.01
CA THR A 238 -6.24 4.16 1.31
C THR A 238 -5.69 3.35 0.13
N PHE A 239 -6.44 2.38 -0.39
CA PHE A 239 -5.96 1.49 -1.45
C PHE A 239 -5.59 2.25 -2.73
N PHE A 240 -6.35 3.30 -3.09
CA PHE A 240 -6.08 4.06 -4.31
C PHE A 240 -4.78 4.87 -4.23
N SER A 241 -4.52 5.57 -3.12
CA SER A 241 -3.23 6.25 -2.94
C SER A 241 -2.06 5.29 -2.78
N ALA A 242 -2.24 4.14 -2.10
CA ALA A 242 -1.20 3.12 -1.95
C ALA A 242 -0.81 2.49 -3.30
N MET A 243 -1.76 2.32 -4.22
CA MET A 243 -1.48 1.87 -5.59
C MET A 243 -0.59 2.86 -6.34
N SER A 244 -0.69 4.16 -6.07
CA SER A 244 0.21 5.16 -6.64
C SER A 244 1.64 4.98 -6.21
N ASP A 245 1.83 4.78 -4.91
CA ASP A 245 3.15 4.52 -4.38
C ASP A 245 3.75 3.25 -4.98
N LEU A 246 2.93 2.20 -5.17
CA LEU A 246 3.33 0.94 -5.80
C LEU A 246 3.94 1.15 -7.19
N TYR A 247 3.20 1.78 -8.09
CA TYR A 247 3.67 1.90 -9.47
C TYR A 247 4.80 2.95 -9.60
N HIS A 248 4.82 4.01 -8.77
CA HIS A 248 5.93 4.98 -8.75
C HIS A 248 7.25 4.32 -8.39
N TYR A 249 7.22 3.38 -7.46
CA TYR A 249 8.41 2.63 -7.06
C TYR A 249 9.02 1.80 -8.20
N TYR A 250 8.22 1.38 -9.18
CA TYR A 250 8.69 0.70 -10.40
C TYR A 250 9.02 1.68 -11.55
N ASP A 251 9.27 2.95 -11.25
CA ASP A 251 9.46 4.02 -12.23
C ASP A 251 8.30 4.11 -13.26
N LEU A 252 7.09 3.75 -12.85
CA LEU A 252 5.89 3.93 -13.66
C LEU A 252 5.16 5.18 -13.21
N TYR A 253 4.35 5.73 -14.09
CA TYR A 253 3.41 6.80 -13.76
C TYR A 253 2.07 6.55 -14.44
N SER A 254 1.01 7.13 -13.88
CA SER A 254 -0.31 7.06 -14.49
C SER A 254 -0.58 8.27 -15.38
N THR A 255 -1.03 8.02 -16.61
CA THR A 255 -1.54 9.04 -17.53
C THR A 255 -2.96 9.43 -17.12
N ARG A 256 -3.80 8.43 -16.84
CA ARG A 256 -5.17 8.59 -16.36
C ARG A 256 -5.56 7.49 -15.38
N LYS A 257 -6.49 7.81 -14.47
CA LYS A 257 -7.08 6.86 -13.52
C LYS A 257 -8.59 7.07 -13.45
N TYR A 258 -9.29 5.97 -13.21
CA TYR A 258 -10.72 5.95 -12.99
C TYR A 258 -11.01 5.10 -11.75
N VAL A 259 -11.83 5.61 -10.84
CA VAL A 259 -12.45 4.81 -9.79
C VAL A 259 -13.95 4.91 -10.00
N GLU A 260 -14.58 3.79 -10.29
CA GLU A 260 -16.03 3.69 -10.42
C GLU A 260 -16.56 2.82 -9.29
N GLN A 261 -17.44 3.39 -8.47
CA GLN A 261 -18.18 2.66 -7.44
C GLN A 261 -19.56 2.32 -8.02
N PHE A 262 -20.04 1.09 -7.77
CA PHE A 262 -21.31 0.59 -8.27
C PHE A 262 -22.30 0.40 -7.10
N SER A 263 -23.60 0.46 -7.39
CA SER A 263 -24.66 0.35 -6.37
C SER A 263 -24.69 -1.01 -5.67
N ASN A 264 -24.20 -2.07 -6.32
CA ASN A 264 -24.04 -3.41 -5.73
C ASN A 264 -22.88 -3.52 -4.72
N GLY A 265 -22.14 -2.43 -4.47
CA GLY A 265 -21.00 -2.40 -3.55
C GLY A 265 -19.69 -2.89 -4.14
N VAL A 266 -19.56 -3.05 -5.45
CA VAL A 266 -18.27 -3.27 -6.12
C VAL A 266 -17.60 -1.92 -6.43
N THR A 267 -16.28 -1.88 -6.35
CA THR A 267 -15.46 -0.77 -6.85
C THR A 267 -14.52 -1.30 -7.92
N VAL A 268 -14.40 -0.57 -9.03
CA VAL A 268 -13.43 -0.85 -10.10
C VAL A 268 -12.47 0.32 -10.23
N LEU A 269 -11.19 0.06 -10.00
CA LEU A 269 -10.07 0.98 -10.24
C LEU A 269 -9.40 0.62 -11.57
N SER A 270 -9.39 1.54 -12.52
CA SER A 270 -8.66 1.39 -13.80
C SER A 270 -7.53 2.41 -13.86
N VAL A 271 -6.30 1.93 -14.00
CA VAL A 271 -5.08 2.75 -14.05
C VAL A 271 -4.37 2.51 -15.37
N TYR A 272 -4.08 3.57 -16.10
CA TYR A 272 -3.31 3.53 -17.32
C TYR A 272 -1.87 3.92 -17.02
N LEU A 273 -0.96 2.96 -17.14
CA LEU A 273 0.42 3.05 -16.71
C LEU A 273 1.37 3.16 -17.89
N ASN A 274 2.35 4.03 -17.75
CA ASN A 274 3.46 4.19 -18.67
C ASN A 274 4.78 4.31 -17.87
N GLN A 275 5.90 4.04 -18.52
CA GLN A 275 7.22 4.09 -17.91
C GLN A 275 7.80 5.50 -17.98
N VAL A 276 8.41 5.97 -16.90
CA VAL A 276 9.09 7.27 -16.86
C VAL A 276 10.24 7.29 -17.87
N ALA A 277 10.48 8.43 -18.50
CA ALA A 277 11.61 8.60 -19.42
C ALA A 277 12.95 8.34 -18.70
N ASN A 278 13.86 7.60 -19.34
CA ASN A 278 15.14 7.17 -18.76
C ASN A 278 15.03 6.35 -17.45
N SER A 279 13.94 5.60 -17.30
CA SER A 279 13.74 4.68 -16.18
C SER A 279 14.90 3.68 -16.05
N LYS A 280 15.27 3.38 -14.80
CA LYS A 280 16.26 2.35 -14.45
C LYS A 280 15.61 1.00 -14.15
N ALA A 281 14.28 0.99 -14.04
CA ALA A 281 13.49 -0.20 -13.80
C ALA A 281 13.50 -1.17 -15.01
N PRO A 282 13.10 -2.43 -14.80
CA PRO A 282 12.90 -3.38 -15.89
C PRO A 282 11.92 -2.86 -16.96
N PRO A 283 11.85 -3.52 -18.14
CA PRO A 283 10.84 -3.22 -19.16
C PRO A 283 9.43 -3.19 -18.57
N ILE A 284 8.58 -2.33 -19.13
CA ILE A 284 7.23 -2.06 -18.60
C ILE A 284 6.41 -3.34 -18.37
N GLU A 285 6.51 -4.35 -19.23
CA GLU A 285 5.79 -5.62 -19.11
C GLU A 285 6.14 -6.34 -17.79
N HIS A 286 7.44 -6.39 -17.45
CA HIS A 286 7.90 -7.02 -16.22
C HIS A 286 7.51 -6.19 -14.99
N SER A 287 7.63 -4.87 -15.07
CA SER A 287 7.24 -3.95 -13.99
C SER A 287 5.74 -4.03 -13.71
N ILE A 288 4.89 -4.05 -14.73
CA ILE A 288 3.44 -4.22 -14.60
C ILE A 288 3.09 -5.58 -13.98
N TYR A 289 3.78 -6.65 -14.37
CA TYR A 289 3.57 -7.96 -13.76
C TYR A 289 3.92 -7.96 -12.26
N GLN A 290 4.96 -7.24 -11.83
CA GLN A 290 5.25 -7.07 -10.40
C GLN A 290 4.17 -6.23 -9.70
N VAL A 291 3.74 -5.13 -10.30
CA VAL A 291 2.64 -4.29 -9.78
C VAL A 291 1.38 -5.12 -9.56
N ILE A 292 1.00 -6.00 -10.50
CA ILE A 292 -0.17 -6.88 -10.36
C ILE A 292 0.00 -7.84 -9.18
N LYS A 293 1.18 -8.45 -9.03
CA LYS A 293 1.46 -9.36 -7.91
C LYS A 293 1.40 -8.63 -6.56
N GLU A 294 1.99 -7.45 -6.46
CA GLU A 294 2.10 -6.69 -5.22
C GLU A 294 0.82 -5.90 -4.88
N ALA A 295 -0.02 -5.57 -5.86
CA ALA A 295 -1.34 -4.98 -5.63
C ALA A 295 -2.22 -5.87 -4.73
N SER A 296 -2.11 -7.20 -4.85
CA SER A 296 -2.81 -8.13 -3.95
C SER A 296 -2.31 -8.08 -2.50
N LEU A 297 -1.05 -7.70 -2.28
CA LEU A 297 -0.48 -7.54 -0.96
C LEU A 297 -0.91 -6.20 -0.34
N ILE A 298 -0.91 -5.13 -1.13
CA ILE A 298 -1.46 -3.82 -0.75
C ILE A 298 -2.95 -3.94 -0.44
N TYR A 299 -3.70 -4.76 -1.18
CA TYR A 299 -5.10 -5.01 -0.86
C TYR A 299 -5.30 -5.63 0.54
N CYS A 300 -4.41 -6.54 0.96
CA CYS A 300 -4.48 -7.11 2.30
C CYS A 300 -4.06 -6.10 3.39
N LEU A 301 -3.04 -5.28 3.09
CA LEU A 301 -2.37 -4.37 4.03
C LEU A 301 -2.01 -3.06 3.32
N PRO A 302 -2.99 -2.17 3.09
CA PRO A 302 -2.80 -0.97 2.28
C PRO A 302 -1.90 0.06 2.96
N THR A 303 -1.93 0.11 4.30
CA THR A 303 -1.02 0.92 5.10
C THR A 303 -0.22 0.08 6.05
N THR A 304 1.09 0.31 6.10
CA THR A 304 1.96 -0.20 7.16
C THR A 304 2.81 0.93 7.73
N PRO A 305 3.26 0.86 8.99
CA PRO A 305 4.24 1.81 9.53
C PRO A 305 5.60 1.81 8.81
N LEU A 306 5.84 0.85 7.91
CA LEU A 306 7.04 0.73 7.09
C LEU A 306 6.83 1.30 5.67
N GLN A 307 5.63 1.80 5.34
CA GLN A 307 5.29 2.37 4.03
C GLN A 307 6.24 3.51 3.64
N TYR A 308 6.70 4.33 4.59
CA TYR A 308 7.64 5.41 4.28
C TYR A 308 9.00 4.89 3.79
N LEU A 309 9.47 3.73 4.28
CA LEU A 309 10.72 3.14 3.84
C LEU A 309 10.63 2.66 2.38
N PHE A 310 9.44 2.21 2.00
CA PHE A 310 9.08 1.88 0.64
C PHE A 310 9.04 3.14 -0.26
N GLN A 311 8.29 4.17 0.16
CA GLN A 311 8.18 5.43 -0.61
C GLN A 311 9.51 6.19 -0.75
N THR A 312 10.46 5.99 0.18
CA THR A 312 11.79 6.63 0.15
C THR A 312 12.87 5.76 -0.50
N ASN A 313 12.52 4.61 -1.09
CA ASN A 313 13.48 3.64 -1.67
C ASN A 313 14.58 3.19 -0.68
N LYS A 314 14.31 3.24 0.63
CA LYS A 314 15.20 2.70 1.66
C LYS A 314 15.07 1.17 1.75
N LEU A 315 13.86 0.67 1.50
CA LEU A 315 13.65 -0.72 1.10
C LEU A 315 13.90 -0.81 -0.41
N SER A 316 14.73 -1.79 -0.78
CA SER A 316 15.58 -1.89 -1.99
C SER A 316 16.39 -0.64 -2.43
N GLY A 317 17.70 -0.71 -2.21
CA GLY A 317 18.79 0.03 -2.85
C GLY A 317 20.01 -0.91 -2.87
N SER A 318 20.87 -0.80 -3.90
CA SER A 318 22.05 -1.63 -4.25
C SER A 318 22.49 -2.72 -3.25
N TRP A 319 22.61 -3.96 -3.74
CA TRP A 319 23.48 -4.97 -3.11
C TRP A 319 24.88 -4.36 -2.86
N PHE A 320 25.48 -4.74 -1.74
CA PHE A 320 26.84 -4.36 -1.29
C PHE A 320 27.86 -4.23 -2.43
N PRO A 321 28.88 -3.34 -2.31
CA PRO A 321 29.99 -3.32 -3.25
C PRO A 321 30.59 -4.73 -3.32
N LEU A 322 30.60 -5.32 -4.52
CA LEU A 322 31.30 -6.57 -4.77
C LEU A 322 32.72 -6.46 -4.20
N PRO A 323 33.23 -7.46 -3.45
CA PRO A 323 34.63 -7.48 -3.06
C PRO A 323 35.49 -7.34 -4.33
N LYS A 324 36.47 -6.41 -4.31
CA LYS A 324 37.39 -6.11 -5.45
C LYS A 324 38.00 -7.35 -6.11
N PHE A 325 38.01 -8.51 -5.43
CA PHE A 325 38.49 -9.77 -5.98
C PHE A 325 37.63 -10.37 -7.10
N LEU A 326 36.35 -10.00 -7.25
CA LEU A 326 35.51 -10.49 -8.35
C LEU A 326 35.59 -9.63 -9.63
N GLU A 327 36.11 -8.40 -9.55
CA GLU A 327 36.35 -7.54 -10.73
C GLU A 327 37.40 -8.14 -11.68
N VAL A 328 38.37 -8.89 -11.16
CA VAL A 328 39.47 -9.43 -11.96
C VAL A 328 39.02 -10.63 -12.80
N LYS A 329 38.05 -11.43 -12.33
CA LYS A 329 37.58 -12.62 -13.06
C LYS A 329 36.61 -12.30 -14.21
N ILE A 330 35.94 -11.14 -14.16
CA ILE A 330 35.03 -10.69 -15.22
C ILE A 330 35.80 -10.05 -16.39
N ARG A 331 37.06 -9.66 -16.21
CA ARG A 331 37.88 -9.05 -17.26
C ARG A 331 38.49 -10.02 -18.28
N LEU A 332 38.48 -11.34 -18.04
CA LEU A 332 39.20 -12.31 -18.89
C LEU A 332 38.31 -13.06 -19.91
N SER A 333 37.01 -12.79 -20.00
CA SER A 333 36.12 -13.48 -20.95
C SER A 333 35.45 -12.50 -21.93
N VAL A 334 36.24 -11.58 -22.48
CA VAL A 334 35.83 -10.70 -23.58
C VAL A 334 36.77 -10.95 -24.76
N CYS A 335 36.43 -11.97 -25.56
CA CYS A 335 36.81 -12.08 -26.96
C CYS A 335 35.96 -13.21 -27.55
N VAL A 336 34.88 -12.81 -28.25
CA VAL A 336 34.16 -13.48 -29.35
C VAL A 336 32.66 -13.20 -29.21
N GLY A 337 32.13 -12.35 -30.11
CA GLY A 337 30.75 -12.41 -30.61
C GLY A 337 29.61 -11.93 -29.69
N SER A 338 29.15 -10.71 -29.94
CA SER A 338 27.72 -10.34 -29.91
C SER A 338 26.90 -10.72 -28.67
N LEU A 339 27.23 -10.16 -27.50
CA LEU A 339 26.26 -10.06 -26.40
C LEU A 339 26.14 -8.60 -25.96
N THR A 340 24.99 -8.00 -26.24
CA THR A 340 24.58 -6.73 -25.63
C THR A 340 24.54 -6.92 -24.11
N PHE A 341 25.33 -6.11 -23.40
CA PHE A 341 25.32 -5.96 -21.96
C PHE A 341 23.90 -5.71 -21.45
N VAL A 342 23.23 -6.71 -20.90
CA VAL A 342 22.06 -6.50 -20.04
C VAL A 342 22.61 -6.11 -18.67
N GLY A 343 22.78 -4.80 -18.47
CA GLY A 343 23.17 -4.24 -17.18
C GLY A 343 22.29 -4.79 -16.06
N ALA A 344 22.87 -4.96 -14.87
CA ALA A 344 22.22 -5.47 -13.67
C ALA A 344 20.99 -4.63 -13.27
N SER A 345 19.83 -4.90 -13.89
CA SER A 345 18.58 -4.20 -13.58
C SER A 345 18.05 -4.68 -12.23
N ILE A 346 18.33 -3.91 -11.19
CA ILE A 346 18.04 -4.17 -9.77
C ILE A 346 16.62 -4.75 -9.61
N CYS A 347 16.50 -5.93 -9.00
CA CYS A 347 15.20 -6.48 -8.65
C CYS A 347 14.67 -5.72 -7.43
N THR A 348 13.78 -4.76 -7.68
CA THR A 348 13.06 -3.98 -6.69
C THR A 348 11.90 -4.83 -6.12
N ARG A 349 11.84 -5.02 -4.78
CA ARG A 349 10.84 -5.86 -4.07
C ARG A 349 10.30 -5.22 -2.78
N ALA A 350 10.33 -3.89 -2.71
CA ALA A 350 10.19 -3.20 -1.43
C ALA A 350 8.81 -3.32 -0.78
N VAL A 351 7.73 -3.56 -1.54
CA VAL A 351 6.40 -3.82 -0.93
C VAL A 351 6.38 -5.16 -0.21
N GLN A 352 6.96 -6.20 -0.81
CA GLN A 352 7.08 -7.51 -0.16
C GLN A 352 7.94 -7.42 1.10
N GLU A 353 9.08 -6.72 1.03
CA GLU A 353 9.96 -6.49 2.18
C GLU A 353 9.25 -5.71 3.30
N ALA A 354 8.51 -4.64 2.97
CA ALA A 354 7.78 -3.84 3.94
C ALA A 354 6.66 -4.64 4.62
N ILE A 355 5.91 -5.42 3.84
CA ILE A 355 4.81 -6.24 4.38
C ILE A 355 5.36 -7.42 5.18
N TYR A 356 6.45 -8.04 4.76
CA TYR A 356 7.19 -9.02 5.55
C TYR A 356 7.67 -8.41 6.88
N GLY A 357 8.28 -7.22 6.83
CA GLY A 357 8.69 -6.46 8.00
C GLY A 357 7.54 -6.21 8.99
N TYR A 358 6.38 -5.84 8.46
CA TYR A 358 5.16 -5.62 9.24
C TYR A 358 4.64 -6.91 9.90
N VAL A 359 4.66 -8.03 9.18
CA VAL A 359 4.27 -9.34 9.73
C VAL A 359 5.24 -9.78 10.83
N GLY A 360 6.55 -9.64 10.60
CA GLY A 360 7.58 -9.94 11.59
C GLY A 360 7.45 -9.05 12.83
N TRP A 361 7.12 -7.77 12.67
CA TRP A 361 6.80 -6.87 13.79
C TRP A 361 5.62 -7.36 14.63
N ILE A 362 4.51 -7.77 13.99
CA ILE A 362 3.34 -8.33 14.70
C ILE A 362 3.72 -9.62 15.42
N PHE A 363 4.49 -10.49 14.79
CA PHE A 363 4.96 -11.72 15.41
C PHE A 363 5.83 -11.43 16.63
N ALA A 364 6.83 -10.55 16.49
CA ALA A 364 7.72 -10.13 17.57
C ALA A 364 6.94 -9.52 18.75
N GLN A 365 5.93 -8.68 18.47
CA GLN A 365 5.05 -8.11 19.48
C GLN A 365 4.37 -9.18 20.37
N HIS A 366 3.97 -10.31 19.79
CA HIS A 366 3.28 -11.38 20.52
C HIS A 366 4.21 -12.35 21.25
N PHE A 367 5.48 -12.45 20.84
CA PHE A 367 6.37 -13.54 21.29
C PHE A 367 7.71 -13.09 21.89
N LEU A 368 8.06 -11.80 21.88
CA LEU A 368 9.27 -11.30 22.55
C LEU A 368 9.14 -11.18 24.08
N ASN A 369 8.01 -10.68 24.58
CA ASN A 369 7.77 -10.52 26.02
C ASN A 369 7.35 -11.84 26.67
N ARG A 370 8.11 -12.92 26.43
CA ARG A 370 7.91 -14.22 27.06
C ARG A 370 8.87 -14.34 28.26
N LEU A 371 8.45 -15.11 29.25
CA LEU A 371 9.21 -15.33 30.47
C LEU A 371 10.52 -16.02 30.13
N GLY A 372 11.63 -15.33 30.43
CA GLY A 372 12.99 -15.84 30.26
C GLY A 372 13.37 -16.88 31.31
N SER A 373 14.61 -17.35 31.22
CA SER A 373 15.19 -18.31 32.16
C SER A 373 15.21 -17.77 33.60
N GLU A 374 15.22 -16.45 33.78
CA GLU A 374 15.18 -15.77 35.08
C GLU A 374 13.89 -16.09 35.85
N TYR A 375 12.75 -16.18 35.16
CA TYR A 375 11.49 -16.59 35.78
C TYR A 375 11.54 -18.06 36.21
N THR A 376 12.15 -18.92 35.40
CA THR A 376 12.34 -20.34 35.72
C THR A 376 13.24 -20.51 36.95
N THR A 377 14.33 -19.75 37.03
CA THR A 377 15.20 -19.71 38.21
C THR A 377 14.42 -19.27 39.45
N LEU A 378 13.61 -18.20 39.33
CA LEU A 378 12.78 -17.73 40.43
C LEU A 378 11.73 -18.78 40.87
N LEU A 379 11.10 -19.46 39.91
CA LEU A 379 10.14 -20.53 40.18
C LEU A 379 10.78 -21.70 40.93
N ASN A 380 12.02 -22.07 40.57
CA ASN A 380 12.75 -23.14 41.22
C ASN A 380 13.18 -22.81 42.66
N VAL A 381 13.30 -21.52 42.99
CA VAL A 381 13.68 -21.04 44.32
C VAL A 381 12.46 -20.86 45.23
N LEU A 382 11.30 -20.52 44.68
CA LEU A 382 10.09 -20.21 45.45
C LEU A 382 9.24 -21.46 45.72
N ASP A 383 8.82 -21.65 46.97
CA ASP A 383 7.86 -22.70 47.35
C ASP A 383 6.46 -22.43 46.74
N THR A 384 6.02 -23.36 45.89
CA THR A 384 4.73 -23.29 45.18
C THR A 384 3.54 -23.67 46.05
N ASN A 385 3.75 -24.21 47.25
CA ASN A 385 2.68 -24.48 48.21
C ASN A 385 2.33 -23.25 49.06
N ASN A 386 3.16 -22.20 49.02
CA ASN A 386 2.95 -20.97 49.76
C ASN A 386 2.15 -19.96 48.92
N SER A 387 0.97 -19.58 49.41
CA SER A 387 0.06 -18.64 48.73
C SER A 387 0.68 -17.27 48.47
N SER A 388 1.53 -16.78 49.39
CA SER A 388 2.19 -15.48 49.25
C SER A 388 3.27 -15.49 48.16
N HIS A 389 4.02 -16.59 48.05
CA HIS A 389 5.02 -16.78 47.00
C HIS A 389 4.36 -16.87 45.63
N ILE A 390 3.23 -17.57 45.51
CA ILE A 390 2.45 -17.64 44.27
C ILE A 390 1.96 -16.26 43.85
N GLU A 391 1.49 -15.43 44.79
CA GLU A 391 1.03 -14.08 44.49
C GLU A 391 2.18 -13.19 43.97
N VAL A 392 3.34 -13.22 44.63
CA VAL A 392 4.55 -12.49 44.21
C VAL A 392 5.02 -12.96 42.84
N LEU A 393 5.11 -14.27 42.63
CA LEU A 393 5.48 -14.88 41.36
C LEU A 393 4.52 -14.45 40.24
N THR A 394 3.21 -14.37 40.51
CA THR A 394 2.19 -13.91 39.56
C THR A 394 2.36 -12.43 39.23
N LYS A 395 2.67 -11.57 40.22
CA LYS A 395 2.96 -10.15 40.01
C LYS A 395 4.24 -9.93 39.20
N ILE A 396 5.32 -10.67 39.49
CA ILE A 396 6.59 -10.60 38.76
C ILE A 396 6.41 -11.10 37.32
N LYS A 397 5.71 -12.22 37.12
CA LYS A 397 5.32 -12.72 35.79
C LYS A 397 4.61 -11.65 34.98
N LYS A 398 3.66 -10.92 35.60
CA LYS A 398 2.93 -9.84 34.92
C LYS A 398 3.85 -8.69 34.52
N ARG A 399 4.76 -8.24 35.41
CA ARG A 399 5.71 -7.13 35.13
C ARG A 399 6.72 -7.47 34.04
N LEU A 400 7.35 -8.64 34.10
CA LEU A 400 8.32 -9.09 33.09
C LEU A 400 7.71 -9.17 31.69
N ARG A 401 6.40 -9.42 31.58
CA ARG A 401 5.67 -9.43 30.31
C ARG A 401 5.27 -8.06 29.79
N THR A 402 5.20 -7.02 30.63
CA THR A 402 4.72 -5.70 30.21
C THR A 402 5.81 -4.68 29.94
N ASP A 403 7.00 -4.82 30.54
CA ASP A 403 7.89 -3.67 30.70
C ASP A 403 9.14 -3.67 29.78
N THR A 404 9.42 -4.75 29.02
CA THR A 404 10.68 -4.85 28.25
C THR A 404 10.54 -4.42 26.77
N PHE A 405 9.59 -4.97 26.01
CA PHE A 405 9.42 -4.64 24.58
C PHE A 405 8.02 -4.08 24.28
N THR A 406 7.90 -2.75 24.20
CA THR A 406 6.66 -2.12 23.73
C THR A 406 6.52 -2.24 22.20
N ARG A 407 5.29 -2.11 21.69
CA ARG A 407 4.99 -2.19 20.25
C ARG A 407 5.78 -1.15 19.47
N GLU A 408 5.84 0.06 20.00
CA GLU A 408 6.52 1.23 19.43
C GLU A 408 8.04 1.00 19.46
N TYR A 409 8.58 0.51 20.58
CA TYR A 409 10.02 0.24 20.70
C TYR A 409 10.51 -0.81 19.69
N ILE A 410 9.77 -1.91 19.52
CA ILE A 410 10.10 -2.92 18.49
C ILE A 410 10.07 -2.28 17.10
N LEU A 411 9.06 -1.44 16.83
CA LEU A 411 8.92 -0.78 15.53
C LEU A 411 10.10 0.15 15.23
N ASP A 412 10.53 0.93 16.23
CA ASP A 412 11.65 1.85 16.09
C ASP A 412 12.96 1.09 15.81
N ILE A 413 13.18 -0.05 16.49
CA ILE A 413 14.30 -0.97 16.18
C ILE A 413 14.24 -1.44 14.73
N ILE A 414 13.10 -1.93 14.26
CA ILE A 414 12.95 -2.43 12.89
C ILE A 414 13.26 -1.33 11.87
N LYS A 415 12.81 -0.10 12.11
CA LYS A 415 13.06 1.05 11.24
C LYS A 415 14.54 1.48 11.18
N MET A 416 15.32 1.21 12.23
CA MET A 416 16.77 1.50 12.26
C MET A 416 17.59 0.57 11.36
N TYR A 417 17.11 -0.65 11.11
CA TYR A 417 17.87 -1.69 10.39
C TYR A 417 17.13 -2.24 9.16
N PRO A 418 16.82 -1.41 8.14
CA PRO A 418 16.13 -1.87 6.94
C PRO A 418 16.91 -2.95 6.16
N GLU A 419 18.24 -2.94 6.23
CA GLU A 419 19.08 -3.97 5.59
C GLU A 419 18.85 -5.37 6.17
N LEU A 420 18.62 -5.48 7.49
CA LEU A 420 18.32 -6.78 8.11
C LEU A 420 16.96 -7.32 7.65
N ILE A 421 15.97 -6.44 7.45
CA ILE A 421 14.66 -6.83 6.89
C ILE A 421 14.83 -7.45 5.49
N LYS A 422 15.66 -6.85 4.63
CA LYS A 422 15.92 -7.36 3.27
C LYS A 422 16.51 -8.76 3.30
N VAL A 423 17.55 -8.95 4.10
CA VAL A 423 18.25 -10.24 4.20
C VAL A 423 17.34 -11.31 4.80
N LEU A 424 16.59 -11.00 5.84
CA LEU A 424 15.62 -11.91 6.45
C LEU A 424 14.45 -12.22 5.51
N TYR A 425 14.02 -11.24 4.71
CA TYR A 425 13.02 -11.47 3.67
C TYR A 425 13.54 -12.41 2.58
N VAL A 426 14.79 -12.27 2.14
CA VAL A 426 15.40 -13.20 1.19
C VAL A 426 15.36 -14.63 1.73
N ASN A 427 15.75 -14.83 2.99
CA ASN A 427 15.65 -16.14 3.65
C ASN A 427 14.21 -16.69 3.65
N PHE A 428 13.22 -15.87 4.03
CA PHE A 428 11.80 -16.25 3.98
C PHE A 428 11.33 -16.60 2.55
N ALA A 429 11.71 -15.79 1.57
CA ALA A 429 11.30 -15.95 0.18
C ALA A 429 11.90 -17.21 -0.46
N MET A 430 13.13 -17.60 -0.12
CA MET A 430 13.72 -18.84 -0.63
C MET A 430 12.92 -20.08 -0.26
N THR A 431 12.34 -20.09 0.93
CA THR A 431 11.54 -21.23 1.41
C THR A 431 10.12 -21.22 0.85
N HIS A 432 9.52 -20.04 0.68
CA HIS A 432 8.08 -19.93 0.42
C HIS A 432 7.69 -19.40 -0.96
N TYR A 433 8.61 -18.81 -1.71
CA TYR A 433 8.37 -18.36 -3.08
C TYR A 433 8.49 -19.56 -4.04
N ILE A 434 7.37 -20.24 -4.26
CA ILE A 434 7.28 -21.35 -5.21
C ILE A 434 6.81 -20.77 -6.55
N ASN A 435 7.59 -20.94 -7.61
CA ASN A 435 7.18 -20.50 -8.94
C ASN A 435 6.13 -21.48 -9.48
N PRO A 436 4.91 -21.03 -9.84
CA PRO A 436 4.00 -21.89 -10.60
C PRO A 436 4.66 -22.17 -11.95
N ALA A 437 4.78 -23.43 -12.33
CA ALA A 437 5.41 -23.88 -13.58
C ALA A 437 4.70 -23.38 -14.86
N GLU A 438 3.62 -22.59 -14.74
CA GLU A 438 2.69 -22.20 -15.81
C GLU A 438 2.68 -20.69 -16.15
N SER A 439 3.66 -19.89 -15.73
CA SER A 439 3.74 -18.51 -16.26
C SER A 439 4.36 -18.51 -17.65
N VAL A 440 3.58 -18.11 -18.68
CA VAL A 440 3.99 -17.89 -20.08
C VAL A 440 5.30 -17.09 -20.23
N LEU A 441 5.65 -16.29 -19.22
CA LEU A 441 6.84 -15.43 -19.16
C LEU A 441 8.11 -16.06 -18.54
N GLY A 442 8.13 -17.37 -18.27
CA GLY A 442 9.26 -18.03 -17.60
C GLY A 442 9.42 -17.57 -16.13
N PRO A 443 10.45 -18.05 -15.40
CA PRO A 443 10.68 -17.63 -14.03
C PRO A 443 10.92 -16.12 -13.97
N SER A 444 10.29 -15.42 -13.03
CA SER A 444 10.53 -13.98 -12.89
C SER A 444 12.03 -13.73 -12.66
N LEU A 445 12.62 -12.72 -13.31
CA LEU A 445 14.02 -12.31 -13.12
C LEU A 445 14.37 -12.14 -11.64
N SER A 446 13.38 -11.76 -10.83
CA SER A 446 13.45 -11.70 -9.39
C SER A 446 13.80 -13.06 -8.75
N TYR A 447 13.18 -14.16 -9.18
CA TYR A 447 13.39 -15.52 -8.67
C TYR A 447 14.74 -16.09 -9.11
N GLN A 448 15.10 -15.91 -10.38
CA GLN A 448 16.42 -16.32 -10.87
C GLN A 448 17.54 -15.63 -10.08
N ARG A 449 17.35 -14.36 -9.71
CA ARG A 449 18.36 -13.61 -8.95
C ARG A 449 18.38 -13.87 -7.46
N LEU A 450 17.25 -14.28 -6.88
CA LEU A 450 17.27 -14.90 -5.55
C LEU A 450 18.27 -16.06 -5.58
N GLN A 451 18.15 -16.96 -6.55
CA GLN A 451 19.00 -18.16 -6.63
C GLN A 451 20.47 -17.90 -6.99
N THR A 452 20.80 -16.77 -7.62
CA THR A 452 22.20 -16.42 -7.96
C THR A 452 22.99 -15.78 -6.81
N GLY A 453 22.32 -15.31 -5.75
CA GLY A 453 22.98 -14.78 -4.56
C GLY A 453 23.42 -15.91 -3.62
N HIS A 454 24.56 -15.77 -2.94
CA HIS A 454 24.92 -16.66 -1.85
C HIS A 454 23.85 -16.54 -0.74
N VAL A 455 23.07 -17.59 -0.55
CA VAL A 455 22.01 -17.65 0.46
C VAL A 455 22.66 -17.91 1.81
N LEU A 456 22.55 -16.95 2.72
CA LEU A 456 23.08 -17.09 4.06
C LEU A 456 22.32 -18.18 4.81
N THR A 457 23.06 -19.08 5.44
CA THR A 457 22.56 -20.07 6.38
C THR A 457 22.03 -19.41 7.66
N GLU A 458 21.25 -20.12 8.45
CA GLU A 458 20.71 -19.61 9.73
C GLU A 458 21.83 -19.13 10.68
N GLN A 459 22.96 -19.82 10.70
CA GLN A 459 24.13 -19.47 11.51
C GLN A 459 24.77 -18.17 11.04
N GLU A 460 24.94 -18.01 9.73
CA GLU A 460 25.49 -16.79 9.12
C GLU A 460 24.55 -15.60 9.31
N LEU A 461 23.24 -15.80 9.17
CA LEU A 461 22.22 -14.79 9.45
C LEU A 461 22.28 -14.35 10.91
N THR A 462 22.37 -15.30 11.84
CA THR A 462 22.50 -15.00 13.28
C THR A 462 23.77 -14.19 13.54
N ALA A 463 24.91 -14.58 12.96
CA ALA A 463 26.16 -13.85 13.09
C ALA A 463 26.09 -12.44 12.49
N GLN A 464 25.43 -12.28 11.34
CA GLN A 464 25.23 -10.99 10.71
C GLN A 464 24.34 -10.08 11.56
N ILE A 465 23.25 -10.60 12.14
CA ILE A 465 22.39 -9.85 13.07
C ILE A 465 23.22 -9.40 14.26
N ARG A 466 23.96 -10.32 14.93
CA ARG A 466 24.83 -9.97 16.08
C ARG A 466 25.83 -8.87 15.74
N LYS A 467 26.40 -8.91 14.53
CA LYS A 467 27.38 -7.92 14.06
C LYS A 467 26.73 -6.56 13.75
N ALA A 468 25.49 -6.54 13.26
CA ALA A 468 24.79 -5.33 12.86
C ALA A 468 24.13 -4.60 14.02
N THR A 469 23.61 -5.34 15.01
CA THR A 469 22.91 -4.79 16.18
C THR A 469 23.89 -4.32 17.26
N SER A 470 23.54 -3.26 17.96
CA SER A 470 24.38 -2.60 18.96
C SER A 470 24.14 -3.13 20.38
N ASN A 471 22.96 -3.68 20.65
CA ASN A 471 22.57 -4.19 21.96
C ASN A 471 21.74 -5.47 21.87
N LEU A 472 21.54 -6.10 23.03
CA LEU A 472 20.80 -7.36 23.14
C LEU A 472 19.32 -7.22 22.71
N HIS A 473 18.68 -6.09 23.01
CA HIS A 473 17.26 -5.88 22.66
C HIS A 473 17.07 -5.85 21.14
N GLU A 474 17.92 -5.12 20.42
CA GLU A 474 17.93 -5.09 18.96
C GLU A 474 18.18 -6.48 18.36
N PHE A 475 19.15 -7.21 18.92
CA PHE A 475 19.42 -8.60 18.53
C PHE A 475 18.18 -9.50 18.71
N MET A 476 17.53 -9.45 19.87
CA MET A 476 16.35 -10.24 20.17
C MET A 476 15.19 -9.98 19.20
N VAL A 477 14.99 -8.72 18.80
CA VAL A 477 13.95 -8.37 17.82
C VAL A 477 14.17 -9.08 16.49
N PHE A 478 15.39 -9.08 15.96
CA PHE A 478 15.70 -9.75 14.69
C PHE A 478 15.85 -11.27 14.85
N GLU A 479 16.22 -11.78 16.03
CA GLU A 479 16.15 -13.21 16.36
C GLU A 479 14.70 -13.73 16.34
N ALA A 480 13.73 -12.91 16.76
CA ALA A 480 12.31 -13.26 16.62
C ALA A 480 11.87 -13.38 15.15
N PHE A 481 12.41 -12.55 14.24
CA PHE A 481 12.17 -12.69 12.80
C PHE A 481 12.77 -13.99 12.24
N LEU A 482 13.97 -14.35 12.66
CA LEU A 482 14.59 -15.62 12.26
C LEU A 482 13.77 -16.80 12.79
N THR A 483 13.30 -16.71 14.04
CA THR A 483 12.38 -17.69 14.63
C THR A 483 11.08 -17.80 13.84
N PHE A 484 10.51 -16.67 13.40
CA PHE A 484 9.35 -16.65 12.52
C PHE A 484 9.64 -17.42 11.22
N ASN A 485 10.68 -17.06 10.48
CA ASN A 485 11.04 -17.72 9.22
C ASN A 485 11.20 -19.23 9.39
N ARG A 486 11.94 -19.65 10.42
CA ARG A 486 12.18 -21.07 10.72
C ARG A 486 10.91 -21.87 10.97
N HIS A 487 9.90 -21.25 11.57
CA HIS A 487 8.68 -21.94 11.99
C HIS A 487 7.51 -21.79 11.02
N VAL A 488 7.57 -20.89 10.03
CA VAL A 488 6.52 -20.83 9.00
C VAL A 488 6.62 -22.09 8.14
N LEU A 489 5.56 -22.88 8.15
CA LEU A 489 5.44 -24.10 7.34
C LEU A 489 4.75 -23.80 5.99
N LYS A 490 3.72 -22.95 6.02
CA LYS A 490 2.93 -22.57 4.83
C LYS A 490 2.43 -21.14 4.97
N THR A 491 2.36 -20.44 3.85
CA THR A 491 1.81 -19.09 3.79
C THR A 491 1.09 -18.83 2.47
N ASN A 492 0.09 -17.95 2.49
CA ASN A 492 -0.55 -17.43 1.29
C ASN A 492 0.09 -16.11 0.79
N PHE A 493 1.23 -15.69 1.35
CA PHE A 493 1.89 -14.41 1.02
C PHE A 493 2.02 -14.16 -0.48
N TYR A 494 2.40 -15.19 -1.25
CA TYR A 494 2.61 -15.11 -2.69
C TYR A 494 1.39 -15.48 -3.54
N GLN A 495 0.25 -15.82 -2.92
CA GLN A 495 -0.97 -16.15 -3.64
C GLN A 495 -1.66 -14.88 -4.15
N PRO A 496 -2.11 -14.81 -5.42
CA PRO A 496 -2.69 -13.59 -5.97
C PRO A 496 -4.05 -13.24 -5.38
N THR A 497 -4.89 -14.25 -5.11
CA THR A 497 -6.25 -14.06 -4.61
C THR A 497 -6.29 -14.23 -3.10
N LYS A 498 -6.29 -13.12 -2.35
CA LYS A 498 -6.30 -13.12 -0.88
C LYS A 498 -6.91 -11.83 -0.31
N VAL A 499 -7.44 -11.91 0.91
CA VAL A 499 -8.00 -10.78 1.68
C VAL A 499 -7.28 -10.50 3.00
N ALA A 500 -6.46 -11.46 3.43
CA ALA A 500 -5.63 -11.39 4.61
C ALA A 500 -4.42 -12.29 4.39
N LEU A 501 -3.32 -11.99 5.09
CA LEU A 501 -2.16 -12.84 5.16
C LEU A 501 -2.37 -13.91 6.22
N SER A 502 -1.97 -15.14 5.92
CA SER A 502 -2.11 -16.28 6.80
C SER A 502 -0.82 -17.08 6.82
N PHE A 503 -0.37 -17.43 8.02
CA PHE A 503 0.86 -18.17 8.26
C PHE A 503 0.56 -19.37 9.14
N ARG A 504 0.78 -20.57 8.61
CA ARG A 504 0.77 -21.79 9.40
C ARG A 504 2.15 -21.98 10.01
N LEU A 505 2.22 -21.95 11.33
CA LEU A 505 3.44 -22.01 12.12
C LEU A 505 3.56 -23.35 12.83
N ASN A 506 4.79 -23.86 12.92
CA ASN A 506 5.17 -24.87 13.90
C ASN A 506 5.30 -24.20 15.28
N PRO A 507 4.49 -24.57 16.28
CA PRO A 507 4.50 -23.92 17.59
C PRO A 507 5.65 -24.39 18.52
N ALA A 508 6.63 -25.15 18.03
CA ALA A 508 7.73 -25.70 18.83
C ALA A 508 8.60 -24.64 19.53
N PHE A 509 8.58 -23.37 19.09
CA PHE A 509 9.27 -22.27 19.76
C PHE A 509 8.57 -21.76 21.03
N LEU A 510 7.33 -22.19 21.29
CA LEU A 510 6.60 -21.75 22.47
C LEU A 510 7.22 -22.38 23.75
N PRO A 511 7.49 -21.58 24.79
CA PRO A 511 8.10 -22.10 26.00
C PRO A 511 7.14 -22.99 26.78
N GLU A 512 7.58 -24.21 27.13
CA GLU A 512 6.75 -25.21 27.83
C GLU A 512 6.25 -24.72 29.20
N ILE A 513 7.01 -23.83 29.87
CA ILE A 513 6.63 -23.23 31.15
C ILE A 513 5.37 -22.36 31.04
N GLU A 514 5.16 -21.71 29.90
CA GLU A 514 3.93 -20.94 29.65
C GLU A 514 2.85 -21.79 28.99
N TYR A 515 3.26 -22.75 28.16
CA TYR A 515 2.41 -23.54 27.29
C TYR A 515 2.65 -25.04 27.47
N PRO A 516 2.26 -25.63 28.62
CA PRO A 516 2.61 -27.01 28.97
C PRO A 516 1.97 -28.03 28.02
N ASN A 517 0.76 -27.75 27.53
CA ASN A 517 0.15 -28.57 26.49
C ASN A 517 0.68 -28.12 25.13
N LYS A 518 1.41 -29.01 24.45
CA LYS A 518 1.96 -28.75 23.11
C LYS A 518 0.83 -28.56 22.11
N VAL A 519 0.87 -27.42 21.41
CA VAL A 519 -0.04 -27.14 20.29
C VAL A 519 0.44 -27.96 19.09
N TYR A 520 -0.48 -28.54 18.32
CA TYR A 520 -0.14 -29.28 17.10
C TYR A 520 0.02 -28.36 15.89
N GLY A 521 -0.84 -27.35 15.78
CA GLY A 521 -0.74 -26.35 14.71
C GLY A 521 -1.23 -24.98 15.14
N MET A 522 -0.52 -23.97 14.67
CA MET A 522 -0.82 -22.57 14.91
C MET A 522 -1.00 -21.84 13.59
N PHE A 523 -2.03 -21.00 13.51
CA PHE A 523 -2.24 -20.09 12.39
C PHE A 523 -2.24 -18.67 12.92
N LEU A 524 -1.41 -17.81 12.33
CA LEU A 524 -1.44 -16.37 12.49
C LEU A 524 -2.11 -15.78 11.25
N VAL A 525 -3.18 -15.01 11.45
CA VAL A 525 -3.93 -14.33 10.38
C VAL A 525 -3.87 -12.83 10.61
N ILE A 526 -3.44 -12.09 9.59
CA ILE A 526 -3.26 -10.65 9.62
C ILE A 526 -4.04 -10.06 8.44
N GLY A 527 -5.12 -9.35 8.74
CA GLY A 527 -5.82 -8.50 7.80
C GLY A 527 -5.55 -7.02 8.09
N SER A 528 -6.09 -6.15 7.25
CA SER A 528 -6.03 -4.69 7.40
C SER A 528 -6.57 -4.19 8.74
N GLU A 529 -7.70 -4.76 9.19
CA GLU A 529 -8.45 -4.29 10.36
C GLU A 529 -8.69 -5.40 11.39
N PHE A 530 -8.00 -6.52 11.24
CA PHE A 530 -8.09 -7.59 12.22
C PHE A 530 -6.81 -8.39 12.30
N ARG A 531 -6.62 -8.97 13.48
CA ARG A 531 -5.54 -9.92 13.76
C ARG A 531 -6.15 -11.11 14.44
N GLY A 532 -5.69 -12.31 14.10
CA GLY A 532 -6.26 -13.50 14.66
C GLY A 532 -5.27 -14.63 14.81
N PHE A 533 -5.58 -15.50 15.76
CA PHE A 533 -4.92 -16.78 15.91
C PHE A 533 -5.92 -17.90 15.78
N HIS A 534 -5.47 -19.03 15.26
CA HIS A 534 -6.20 -20.29 15.38
C HIS A 534 -5.25 -21.38 15.83
N LEU A 535 -5.59 -22.04 16.93
CA LEU A 535 -4.78 -23.09 17.54
C LEU A 535 -5.52 -24.42 17.50
N ARG A 536 -4.79 -25.49 17.20
CA ARG A 536 -5.28 -26.87 17.25
C ARG A 536 -4.32 -27.76 18.02
N PHE A 537 -4.86 -28.63 18.87
CA PHE A 537 -4.09 -29.57 19.71
C PHE A 537 -3.88 -30.95 19.07
N ARG A 538 -4.59 -31.26 17.99
CA ARG A 538 -4.41 -32.47 17.16
C ARG A 538 -4.55 -32.11 15.69
N ASP A 539 -4.26 -33.06 14.81
CA ASP A 539 -4.41 -32.84 13.37
C ASP A 539 -5.88 -32.67 12.97
N ILE A 540 -6.71 -33.63 13.37
CA ILE A 540 -8.16 -33.49 13.32
C ILE A 540 -8.60 -32.81 14.62
N ALA A 541 -9.13 -31.60 14.53
CA ALA A 541 -9.54 -30.82 15.68
C ALA A 541 -10.81 -30.00 15.39
N ARG A 542 -11.64 -29.79 16.41
CA ARG A 542 -12.88 -29.02 16.34
C ARG A 542 -12.93 -27.89 17.36
N GLY A 543 -13.51 -26.77 16.95
CA GLY A 543 -13.54 -25.56 17.75
C GLY A 543 -14.15 -24.38 17.02
N GLY A 544 -14.86 -23.52 17.75
CA GLY A 544 -15.43 -22.29 17.19
C GLY A 544 -14.43 -21.13 17.09
N ILE A 545 -14.83 -20.06 16.42
CA ILE A 545 -14.09 -18.80 16.30
C ILE A 545 -14.73 -17.75 17.22
N ARG A 546 -13.91 -17.01 17.97
CA ARG A 546 -14.34 -15.87 18.81
C ARG A 546 -13.95 -14.56 18.14
N VAL A 547 -14.90 -13.66 17.98
CA VAL A 547 -14.65 -12.29 17.53
C VAL A 547 -14.59 -11.38 18.76
N ILE A 548 -13.47 -10.68 18.94
CA ILE A 548 -13.19 -9.79 20.06
C ILE A 548 -13.30 -8.35 19.56
N ARG A 549 -14.22 -7.60 20.16
CA ARG A 549 -14.44 -6.18 19.90
C ARG A 549 -13.98 -5.38 21.09
N SER A 550 -13.14 -4.38 20.85
CA SER A 550 -12.67 -3.46 21.88
C SER A 550 -13.54 -2.20 21.89
N ARG A 551 -13.85 -1.70 23.08
CA ARG A 551 -14.71 -0.51 23.25
C ARG A 551 -13.95 0.80 23.03
N ASN A 552 -12.64 0.80 23.26
CA ASN A 552 -11.75 1.94 23.12
C ASN A 552 -10.31 1.44 22.82
N LYS A 553 -9.39 2.38 22.59
CA LYS A 553 -7.99 2.10 22.23
C LYS A 553 -7.22 1.41 23.36
N GLU A 554 -7.54 1.72 24.61
CA GLU A 554 -6.90 1.12 25.79
C GLU A 554 -7.28 -0.36 25.91
N ALA A 555 -8.58 -0.67 25.80
CA ALA A 555 -9.09 -2.03 25.78
C ALA A 555 -8.51 -2.82 24.60
N TYR A 556 -8.37 -2.19 23.43
CA TYR A 556 -7.72 -2.82 22.29
C TYR A 556 -6.25 -3.15 22.58
N SER A 557 -5.49 -2.21 23.12
CA SER A 557 -4.08 -2.45 23.48
C SER A 557 -3.91 -3.55 24.53
N ILE A 558 -4.88 -3.72 25.44
CA ILE A 558 -4.90 -4.86 26.38
C ILE A 558 -5.20 -6.16 25.64
N ASN A 559 -6.31 -6.21 24.88
CA ASN A 559 -6.73 -7.40 24.15
C ASN A 559 -5.69 -7.87 23.13
N LEU A 560 -5.01 -6.93 22.47
CA LEU A 560 -3.94 -7.21 21.51
C LEU A 560 -2.77 -7.93 22.20
N ARG A 561 -2.35 -7.46 23.38
CA ARG A 561 -1.25 -8.10 24.14
C ARG A 561 -1.61 -9.50 24.61
N SER A 562 -2.86 -9.73 25.03
CA SER A 562 -3.32 -11.03 25.54
C SER A 562 -3.93 -11.95 24.48
N LEU A 563 -3.98 -11.55 23.20
CA LEU A 563 -4.76 -12.23 22.16
C LEU A 563 -4.38 -13.71 22.01
N PHE A 564 -3.08 -14.00 21.96
CA PHE A 564 -2.56 -15.36 21.83
C PHE A 564 -2.83 -16.19 23.08
N ASP A 565 -2.53 -15.63 24.26
CA ASP A 565 -2.72 -16.29 25.57
C ASP A 565 -4.19 -16.66 25.77
N GLU A 566 -5.13 -15.76 25.41
CA GLU A 566 -6.56 -16.04 25.42
C GLU A 566 -6.93 -17.18 24.46
N ASN A 567 -6.42 -17.15 23.23
CA ASN A 567 -6.71 -18.19 22.25
C ASN A 567 -6.22 -19.56 22.72
N TYR A 568 -5.02 -19.63 23.29
CA TYR A 568 -4.44 -20.86 23.84
C TYR A 568 -5.31 -21.41 24.97
N ALA A 569 -5.70 -20.57 25.95
CA ALA A 569 -6.53 -20.99 27.07
C ALA A 569 -7.90 -21.54 26.62
N LEU A 570 -8.52 -20.89 25.62
CA LEU A 570 -9.78 -21.34 25.03
C LEU A 570 -9.62 -22.66 24.27
N ALA A 571 -8.59 -22.80 23.45
CA ALA A 571 -8.31 -24.03 22.71
C ALA A 571 -7.97 -25.19 23.64
N ALA A 572 -7.20 -24.96 24.71
CA ALA A 572 -6.84 -25.96 25.71
C ALA A 572 -8.08 -26.42 26.52
N THR A 573 -9.00 -25.50 26.78
CA THR A 573 -10.29 -25.84 27.38
C THR A 573 -11.14 -26.68 26.42
N GLN A 574 -11.12 -26.38 25.12
CA GLN A 574 -11.78 -27.21 24.12
C GLN A 574 -11.16 -28.60 24.01
N GLN A 575 -9.84 -28.71 24.14
CA GLN A 575 -9.13 -30.00 24.15
C GLN A 575 -9.59 -30.89 25.31
N ARG A 576 -9.76 -30.32 26.51
CA ARG A 576 -10.28 -31.05 27.68
C ARG A 576 -11.74 -31.47 27.53
N LYS A 577 -12.56 -30.64 26.86
CA LYS A 577 -13.97 -30.96 26.56
C LYS A 577 -14.12 -32.08 25.52
N ASN A 578 -13.19 -32.16 24.57
CA ASN A 578 -13.21 -33.16 23.50
C ASN A 578 -12.50 -34.47 23.88
N LYS A 579 -12.35 -34.76 25.18
CA LYS A 579 -11.64 -35.97 25.65
C LYS A 579 -12.31 -37.29 25.22
N ASP A 580 -13.62 -37.26 25.01
CA ASP A 580 -14.46 -38.45 24.75
C ASP A 580 -14.80 -38.64 23.25
N ILE A 581 -14.14 -37.90 22.34
CA ILE A 581 -14.37 -37.96 20.88
C ILE A 581 -13.02 -38.06 20.13
N PRO A 582 -13.02 -38.50 18.86
CA PRO A 582 -11.77 -38.66 18.10
C PRO A 582 -11.05 -37.32 17.84
N GLU A 583 -11.77 -36.21 17.68
CA GLU A 583 -11.18 -34.91 17.34
C GLU A 583 -10.54 -34.20 18.56
N GLY A 584 -9.39 -33.56 18.35
CA GLY A 584 -8.80 -32.65 19.32
C GLY A 584 -9.57 -31.34 19.48
N GLY A 585 -9.19 -30.54 20.46
CA GLY A 585 -9.67 -29.18 20.65
C GLY A 585 -8.95 -28.19 19.75
N SER A 586 -9.73 -27.27 19.19
CA SER A 586 -9.21 -26.07 18.55
C SER A 586 -9.98 -24.83 19.01
N LYS A 587 -9.46 -23.64 18.69
CA LYS A 587 -10.19 -22.39 18.79
C LYS A 587 -9.56 -21.34 17.89
N GLY A 588 -10.38 -20.50 17.28
CA GLY A 588 -9.92 -19.24 16.68
C GLY A 588 -10.26 -18.03 17.55
N THR A 589 -9.41 -17.01 17.55
CA THR A 589 -9.74 -15.65 18.00
C THR A 589 -9.45 -14.66 16.88
N ILE A 590 -10.31 -13.66 16.74
CA ILE A 590 -10.15 -12.54 15.81
C ILE A 590 -10.35 -11.27 16.63
N LEU A 591 -9.29 -10.50 16.79
CA LEU A 591 -9.34 -9.15 17.35
C LEU A 591 -9.54 -8.15 16.23
N LEU A 592 -10.60 -7.35 16.36
CA LEU A 592 -10.93 -6.28 15.43
C LEU A 592 -10.26 -4.98 15.88
N ASP A 593 -9.72 -4.22 14.93
CA ASP A 593 -9.16 -2.90 15.18
C ASP A 593 -10.27 -1.96 15.67
N PRO A 594 -10.04 -1.13 16.71
CA PRO A 594 -11.01 -0.15 17.17
C PRO A 594 -11.22 0.89 16.07
N MET A 595 -12.50 1.18 15.78
CA MET A 595 -12.89 2.28 14.90
C MET A 595 -12.39 3.63 15.41
#